data_AF-A0A7Y0XGF0-F1
#
_entry.id   AF-A0A7Y0XGF0-F1
#
_cell.length_a   1.000
_cell.length_b   1.000
_cell.length_c   1.000
_cell.angle_alpha   90.00
_cell.angle_beta   90.00
_cell.angle_gamma   90.00
#
_symmetry.space_group_name_H-M   'P 1'
#
loop_
_entity.id
_entity.type
_entity.pdbx_description
1 polymer ?
#
loop_
_entity_poly.entity_id
_entity_poly.type
_entity_poly.pdbx_seq_one_letter_code
_entity_poly.pdbx_strand_id
1 'polypeptide(L)'
;MKAIYKSVLVLSVFAVGSTHAFELVSRDIQEGHPMAKTFEYSGWGCDGGNQSPQLMWKEAPKGTKSFAITVYDPDAPTGSGFWHWIAFNIPS
;
A
#
# COMPACT_ATOMS: atom_id res chain seq x y z
N MET A 1 6.63 -4.67 -66.04
CA MET A 1 7.34 -4.91 -64.76
C MET A 1 7.26 -3.64 -63.93
N LYS A 2 6.59 -3.68 -62.77
CA LYS A 2 6.78 -2.83 -61.56
C LYS A 2 5.56 -3.02 -60.65
N ALA A 3 5.66 -4.00 -59.74
CA ALA A 3 4.69 -4.20 -58.67
C ALA A 3 5.01 -3.18 -57.55
N ILE A 4 4.03 -2.35 -57.19
CA ILE A 4 4.16 -1.38 -56.10
C ILE A 4 3.69 -2.08 -54.83
N TYR A 5 4.64 -2.52 -54.00
CA TYR A 5 4.36 -3.10 -52.69
C TYR A 5 3.99 -1.97 -51.72
N LYS A 6 2.72 -1.92 -51.29
CA LYS A 6 2.29 -1.08 -50.18
C LYS A 6 2.75 -1.73 -48.87
N SER A 7 3.85 -1.25 -48.31
CA SER A 7 4.24 -1.61 -46.94
C SER A 7 3.21 -1.07 -45.95
N VAL A 8 2.43 -1.96 -45.35
CA VAL A 8 1.57 -1.64 -44.20
C VAL A 8 2.44 -1.78 -42.95
N LEU A 9 2.82 -0.65 -42.36
CA LEU A 9 3.51 -0.61 -41.07
C LEU A 9 2.47 -0.85 -39.97
N VAL A 10 2.42 -2.06 -39.41
CA VAL A 10 1.60 -2.37 -38.23
C VAL A 10 2.34 -1.86 -37.00
N LEU A 11 1.87 -0.74 -36.43
CA LEU A 11 2.37 -0.22 -35.17
C LEU A 11 1.67 -0.96 -34.03
N SER A 12 2.34 -1.97 -33.47
CA SER A 12 1.88 -2.67 -32.27
C SER A 12 1.90 -1.70 -31.09
N VAL A 13 0.73 -1.17 -30.70
CA VAL A 13 0.60 -0.43 -29.44
C VAL A 13 0.70 -1.45 -28.31
N PHE A 14 1.88 -1.55 -27.70
CA PHE A 14 2.02 -2.22 -26.41
C PHE A 14 1.26 -1.40 -25.38
N ALA A 15 0.12 -1.91 -24.92
CA ALA A 15 -0.55 -1.38 -23.74
C ALA A 15 0.39 -1.61 -22.54
N VAL A 16 1.16 -0.58 -22.17
CA VAL A 16 1.89 -0.55 -20.92
C VAL A 16 0.83 -0.48 -19.83
N GLY A 17 0.54 -1.62 -19.18
CA GLY A 17 -0.30 -1.63 -18.00
C GLY A 17 0.43 -0.89 -16.89
N SER A 18 0.02 0.33 -16.58
CA SER A 18 0.50 1.02 -15.38
C SER A 18 0.06 0.22 -14.16
N THR A 19 1.00 -0.44 -13.50
CA THR A 19 0.80 -0.96 -12.15
C THR A 19 0.82 0.22 -11.19
N HIS A 20 -0.25 0.99 -11.15
CA HIS A 20 -0.42 1.99 -10.10
C HIS A 20 -0.63 1.24 -8.78
N ALA A 21 0.20 1.56 -7.79
CA ALA A 21 -0.15 1.27 -6.41
C ALA A 21 -1.46 2.00 -6.12
N PHE A 22 -2.40 1.31 -5.48
CA PHE A 22 -3.60 1.95 -4.99
C PHE A 22 -3.22 2.96 -3.90
N GLU A 23 -4.02 4.00 -3.73
CA GLU A 23 -3.70 5.09 -2.81
C GLU A 23 -4.07 4.66 -1.38
N LEU A 24 -3.20 4.96 -0.41
CA LEU A 24 -3.48 4.84 1.02
C LEU A 24 -3.36 6.23 1.66
N VAL A 25 -4.41 6.66 2.36
CA VAL A 25 -4.43 7.92 3.09
C VAL A 25 -4.94 7.72 4.50
N SER A 26 -4.55 8.63 5.38
CA SER A 26 -5.00 8.69 6.76
C SER A 26 -5.25 10.14 7.15
N ARG A 27 -6.27 10.38 7.97
CA ARG A 27 -6.44 11.66 8.67
C ARG A 27 -5.72 11.72 10.02
N ASP A 28 -5.14 10.59 10.43
CA ASP A 28 -4.58 10.35 11.76
C ASP A 28 -3.05 10.33 11.73
N ILE A 29 -2.45 9.86 10.63
CA ILE A 29 -1.00 9.77 10.43
C ILE A 29 -0.57 10.33 9.07
N GLN A 30 0.68 10.78 8.97
CA GLN A 30 1.28 11.30 7.73
C GLN A 30 2.68 10.73 7.55
N GLU A 31 3.01 10.35 6.31
CA GLU A 31 4.32 9.83 5.95
C GLU A 31 5.45 10.77 6.38
N GLY A 32 6.50 10.20 6.97
CA GLY A 32 7.67 10.94 7.46
C GLY A 32 7.45 11.83 8.69
N HIS A 33 6.26 11.79 9.32
CA HIS A 33 5.95 12.58 10.51
C HIS A 33 5.83 11.70 11.77
N PRO A 34 6.19 12.22 12.96
CA PRO A 34 5.95 11.51 14.21
C PRO A 34 4.46 11.19 14.42
N MET A 35 4.17 10.00 14.95
CA MET A 35 2.81 9.62 15.32
C MET A 35 2.37 10.30 16.62
N ALA A 36 1.08 10.58 16.74
CA ALA A 36 0.50 11.06 17.99
C ALA A 36 0.48 9.97 19.08
N LYS A 37 0.53 10.40 20.35
CA LYS A 37 0.48 9.54 21.54
C LYS A 37 -0.73 8.61 21.59
N THR A 38 -1.82 8.96 20.94
CA THR A 38 -3.01 8.11 20.82
C THR A 38 -2.72 6.75 20.16
N PHE A 39 -1.72 6.68 19.27
CA PHE A 39 -1.33 5.46 18.55
C PHE A 39 -0.12 4.74 19.18
N GLU A 40 0.49 5.33 20.20
CA GLU A 40 1.54 4.69 21.00
C GLU A 40 0.95 3.57 21.86
N TYR A 41 1.73 2.51 22.10
CA TYR A 41 1.35 1.41 22.99
C TYR A 41 1.10 1.89 24.43
N SER A 42 0.28 1.17 25.18
CA SER A 42 -0.09 1.52 26.56
C SER A 42 0.58 0.61 27.61
N GLY A 43 1.81 0.18 27.34
CA GLY A 43 2.56 -0.76 28.17
C GLY A 43 4.07 -0.68 27.93
N TRP A 44 4.84 -1.47 28.68
CA TRP A 44 6.32 -1.54 28.56
C TRP A 44 7.04 -0.19 28.71
N GLY A 45 6.51 0.70 29.55
CA GLY A 45 7.05 2.04 29.76
C GLY A 45 6.47 3.11 28.83
N CYS A 46 5.58 2.73 27.91
CA CYS A 46 4.75 3.64 27.13
C CYS A 46 3.40 3.86 27.82
N ASP A 47 2.80 5.04 27.63
CA ASP A 47 1.52 5.46 28.22
C ASP A 47 0.58 6.06 27.16
N GLY A 48 0.66 5.52 25.94
CA GLY A 48 -0.17 5.90 24.81
C GLY A 48 -1.61 5.37 24.86
N GLY A 49 -2.39 5.74 23.86
CA GLY A 49 -3.80 5.32 23.72
C GLY A 49 -3.99 3.91 23.15
N ASN A 50 -2.94 3.33 22.56
CA ASN A 50 -2.92 2.02 21.90
C ASN A 50 -4.07 1.82 20.89
N GLN A 51 -4.43 2.89 20.17
CA GLN A 51 -5.45 2.84 19.13
C GLN A 51 -4.80 2.64 17.75
N SER A 52 -5.51 1.97 16.83
CA SER A 52 -5.08 1.93 15.43
C SER A 52 -5.46 3.24 14.72
N PRO A 53 -4.61 3.75 13.81
CA PRO A 53 -4.93 4.93 13.04
C PRO A 53 -6.02 4.63 12.00
N GLN A 54 -6.81 5.64 11.66
CA GLN A 54 -7.74 5.58 10.54
C GLN A 54 -6.96 5.36 9.25
N LEU A 55 -7.44 4.44 8.42
CA LEU A 55 -6.90 4.17 7.09
C LEU A 55 -8.04 4.20 6.07
N MET A 56 -7.80 4.81 4.92
CA MET A 56 -8.68 4.76 3.75
C MET A 56 -7.84 4.51 2.52
N TRP A 57 -8.31 3.65 1.64
CA TRP A 57 -7.66 3.39 0.37
C TRP A 57 -8.58 3.66 -0.81
N LYS A 58 -7.98 4.01 -1.95
CA LYS A 58 -8.69 4.32 -3.20
C LYS A 58 -8.00 3.65 -4.38
N GLU A 59 -8.72 3.46 -5.47
CA GLU A 59 -8.18 2.92 -6.72
C GLU A 59 -7.54 1.52 -6.56
N ALA A 60 -8.16 0.66 -5.75
CA ALA A 60 -7.74 -0.73 -5.62
C ALA A 60 -7.74 -1.43 -7.00
N PRO A 61 -6.75 -2.28 -7.31
CA PRO A 61 -6.67 -2.93 -8.62
C PRO A 61 -7.93 -3.72 -8.96
N LYS A 62 -8.32 -3.69 -10.25
CA LYS A 62 -9.47 -4.48 -10.73
C LYS A 62 -9.27 -5.96 -10.40
N GLY A 63 -10.28 -6.57 -9.79
CA GLY A 63 -10.25 -7.98 -9.40
C GLY A 63 -9.73 -8.25 -8.00
N THR A 64 -9.37 -7.22 -7.22
CA THR A 64 -9.09 -7.34 -5.77
C THR A 64 -10.22 -8.12 -5.09
N LYS A 65 -9.86 -9.11 -4.25
CA LYS A 65 -10.79 -10.00 -3.56
C LYS A 65 -10.88 -9.75 -2.07
N SER A 66 -9.81 -9.22 -1.50
CA SER A 66 -9.69 -8.86 -0.10
C SER A 66 -8.46 -7.98 0.09
N PHE A 67 -8.38 -7.33 1.26
CA PHE A 67 -7.24 -6.55 1.69
C PHE A 67 -6.58 -7.17 2.94
N ALA A 68 -5.33 -6.78 3.16
CA ALA A 68 -4.60 -6.98 4.40
C ALA A 68 -3.99 -5.65 4.86
N ILE A 69 -3.86 -5.48 6.17
CA ILE A 69 -3.22 -4.34 6.81
C ILE A 69 -2.10 -4.89 7.69
N THR A 70 -0.93 -4.28 7.57
CA THR A 70 0.21 -4.55 8.44
C THR A 70 0.85 -3.27 8.94
N VAL A 71 1.23 -3.25 10.22
CA VAL A 71 2.08 -2.22 10.81
C VAL A 71 3.33 -2.90 11.33
N TYR A 72 4.50 -2.50 10.82
CA TYR A 72 5.77 -3.15 11.06
C TYR A 72 6.83 -2.11 11.39
N ASP A 73 7.55 -2.35 12.49
CA ASP A 73 8.72 -1.59 12.89
C ASP A 73 9.98 -2.37 12.48
N PRO A 74 10.72 -1.91 11.46
CA PRO A 74 11.99 -2.53 11.07
C PRO A 74 13.13 -2.25 12.05
N ASP A 75 13.01 -1.22 12.90
CA ASP A 75 14.07 -0.73 13.78
C ASP A 75 14.07 -1.42 15.15
N ALA A 76 13.01 -2.17 15.47
CA ALA A 76 12.93 -2.96 16.70
C ALA A 76 14.10 -3.96 16.80
N PRO A 77 14.88 -3.97 17.91
CA PRO A 77 16.13 -4.72 18.04
C PRO A 77 15.91 -6.19 18.41
N THR A 78 15.13 -6.92 17.60
CA THR A 78 14.75 -8.32 17.83
C THR A 78 15.43 -9.30 16.85
N GLY A 79 16.13 -8.77 15.83
CA GLY A 79 16.63 -9.53 14.67
C GLY A 79 15.60 -9.73 13.56
N SER A 80 14.32 -9.40 13.80
CA SER A 80 13.23 -9.57 12.82
C SER A 80 12.23 -8.41 12.83
N GLY A 81 12.60 -7.26 13.40
CA GLY A 81 11.68 -6.14 13.65
C GLY A 81 10.52 -6.50 14.59
N PHE A 82 9.44 -5.74 14.53
CA PHE A 82 8.24 -5.97 15.35
C PHE A 82 6.96 -5.73 14.54
N TRP A 83 6.08 -6.72 14.52
CA TRP A 83 4.76 -6.59 13.91
C TRP A 83 3.78 -6.04 14.94
N HIS A 84 3.39 -4.77 14.79
CA HIS A 84 2.46 -4.09 15.69
C HIS A 84 1.00 -4.45 15.40
N TRP A 85 0.66 -4.67 14.14
CA TRP A 85 -0.70 -5.02 13.73
C TRP A 85 -0.68 -5.87 12.46
N ILE A 86 -1.50 -6.93 12.44
CA ILE A 86 -1.76 -7.75 11.26
C ILE A 86 -3.26 -8.01 11.20
N ALA A 87 -3.92 -7.58 10.12
CA ALA A 87 -5.31 -7.89 9.81
C ALA A 87 -5.42 -8.36 8.36
N PHE A 88 -6.21 -9.39 8.12
CA PHE A 88 -6.38 -10.00 6.79
C PHE A 88 -7.82 -10.43 6.56
N ASN A 89 -8.15 -10.80 5.33
CA ASN A 89 -9.51 -11.10 4.88
C ASN A 89 -10.48 -9.92 5.00
N ILE A 90 -9.98 -8.69 4.89
CA ILE A 90 -10.82 -7.49 4.84
C ILE A 90 -11.56 -7.52 3.49
N PRO A 91 -12.90 -7.46 3.45
CA PRO A 91 -13.64 -7.50 2.19
C PRO A 91 -13.29 -6.35 1.24
N SER A 92 -13.33 -6.65 -0.07
CA SER A 92 -13.14 -5.68 -1.14
C SER A 92 -14.34 -4.76 -1.36
#